data_AF-A0A9W9P088-F1
#
_entry.id   AF-A0A9W9P088-F1
#
_cell.length_a   1.000
_cell.length_b   1.000
_cell.length_c   1.000
_cell.angle_alpha   90.00
_cell.angle_beta   90.00
_cell.angle_gamma   90.00
#
_symmetry.space_group_name_H-M   'P 1'
#
loop_
_entity.id
_entity.type
_entity.pdbx_description
1 polymer ?
#
loop_
_entity_poly.entity_id
_entity_poly.type
_entity_poly.pdbx_seq_one_letter_code
_entity_poly.pdbx_strand_id
1 'polypeptide(L)' 'MSAPNSGRQSPPEERQSGIQQGQPPATGKMGASSSAPPQDFAQQKSDETKNAKLESNPAHPLGHIEAEKFAKTK' A
#
# COMPACT_ATOMS: atom_id res chain seq x y z
N MET A 1 -47.28 -24.13 5.20
CA MET A 1 -46.54 -23.82 6.44
C MET A 1 -45.18 -23.26 6.04
N SER A 2 -44.90 -22.01 6.38
CA SER A 2 -43.64 -21.30 6.07
C SER A 2 -42.53 -21.70 7.05
N ALA A 3 -41.28 -21.79 6.59
CA ALA A 3 -40.14 -22.16 7.43
C ALA A 3 -39.95 -21.14 8.58
N PRO A 4 -39.70 -21.58 9.83
CA PRO A 4 -39.70 -20.73 11.03
C PRO A 4 -38.53 -19.75 11.11
N ASN A 5 -37.47 -19.96 10.33
CA ASN A 5 -36.40 -19.00 10.12
C ASN A 5 -36.07 -19.00 8.62
N SER A 6 -36.78 -18.18 7.84
CA SER A 6 -36.21 -17.75 6.56
C SER A 6 -34.82 -17.19 6.87
N GLY A 7 -33.81 -17.54 6.05
CA GLY A 7 -32.43 -17.11 6.27
C GLY A 7 -32.31 -15.57 6.31
N ARG A 8 -31.08 -15.05 6.25
CA ARG A 8 -30.85 -13.59 6.15
C ARG A 8 -31.46 -13.03 4.84
N GLN A 9 -32.77 -12.80 4.81
CA GLN A 9 -33.41 -12.03 3.76
C GLN A 9 -33.07 -10.57 4.01
N SER A 10 -32.54 -9.93 2.97
CA SER A 10 -32.40 -8.48 2.95
C SER A 10 -33.76 -7.84 3.23
N PRO A 11 -33.80 -6.68 3.92
CA PRO A 11 -35.02 -5.92 4.08
C PRO A 11 -35.67 -5.63 2.71
N PRO A 12 -37.01 -5.49 2.65
CA PRO A 12 -37.68 -5.04 1.43
C PRO A 12 -37.09 -3.71 0.98
N GLU A 13 -37.08 -3.44 -0.33
CA GLU A 13 -36.36 -2.33 -0.95
C GLU A 13 -36.68 -0.98 -0.30
N GLU A 14 -37.95 -0.75 0.07
CA GLU A 14 -38.44 0.45 0.77
C GLU A 14 -37.78 0.69 2.14
N ARG A 15 -37.24 -0.37 2.77
CA ARG A 15 -36.58 -0.33 4.08
C ARG A 15 -35.07 -0.49 3.99
N GLN A 16 -34.50 -0.62 2.80
CA GLN A 16 -33.07 -0.61 2.62
C GLN A 16 -32.57 0.83 2.68
N SER A 17 -31.73 1.17 3.66
CA SER A 17 -31.10 2.49 3.74
C SER A 17 -30.13 2.66 2.56
N GLY A 18 -30.54 3.47 1.58
CA GLY A 18 -29.86 3.70 0.31
C GLY A 18 -28.56 4.51 0.44
N ILE A 19 -27.53 3.94 1.06
CA ILE A 19 -26.16 4.40 0.80
C ILE A 19 -25.70 3.94 -0.61
N GLN A 20 -26.38 2.95 -1.20
CA GLN A 20 -26.12 2.45 -2.55
C GLN A 20 -27.24 2.75 -3.57
N GLN A 21 -28.47 2.99 -3.12
CA GLN A 21 -29.56 3.38 -4.01
C GLN A 21 -29.49 4.89 -4.28
N GLY A 22 -28.92 5.27 -5.43
CA GLY A 22 -28.88 6.66 -5.89
C GLY A 22 -27.58 7.42 -5.61
N GLN A 23 -26.59 6.80 -4.95
CA GLN A 23 -25.24 7.36 -5.00
C GLN A 23 -24.64 7.06 -6.37
N PRO A 24 -24.10 8.06 -7.10
CA PRO A 24 -23.31 7.75 -8.28
C PRO A 24 -22.19 6.79 -7.85
N PRO A 25 -21.79 5.81 -8.70
CA PRO A 25 -20.61 5.01 -8.42
C PRO A 25 -19.50 5.97 -8.05
N ALA A 26 -18.77 5.70 -6.95
CA ALA A 26 -17.74 6.60 -6.47
C ALA A 26 -16.88 7.00 -7.67
N THR A 27 -17.08 8.24 -8.15
CA THR A 27 -16.25 8.80 -9.20
C THR A 27 -14.88 8.73 -8.58
N GLY A 28 -13.95 7.92 -9.12
CA GLY A 28 -12.66 7.60 -8.53
C GLY A 28 -11.78 8.83 -8.35
N LYS A 29 -12.22 9.74 -7.49
CA LYS A 29 -11.55 10.95 -7.08
C LYS A 29 -10.56 10.46 -6.04
N MET A 30 -9.41 10.01 -6.53
CA MET A 30 -8.17 10.27 -5.83
C MET A 30 -8.29 11.68 -5.24
N GLY A 31 -8.22 11.80 -3.91
CA GLY A 31 -8.47 13.07 -3.21
C GLY A 31 -7.61 14.19 -3.81
N ALA A 32 -7.93 15.45 -3.58
CA ALA A 32 -7.20 16.58 -4.17
C ALA A 32 -5.67 16.55 -3.94
N SER A 33 -5.20 15.75 -2.97
CA SER A 33 -3.78 15.46 -2.69
C SER A 33 -3.12 14.42 -3.60
N SER A 34 -3.90 13.73 -4.43
CA SER A 34 -3.46 12.60 -5.23
C SER A 34 -3.51 12.98 -6.70
N SER A 35 -2.78 14.06 -7.01
CA SER A 35 -2.42 14.43 -8.37
C SER A 35 -1.50 13.37 -8.96
N ALA A 36 -1.63 13.12 -10.26
CA ALA A 36 -0.65 12.31 -10.98
C ALA A 36 0.74 12.93 -10.79
N PRO A 37 1.80 12.11 -10.57
CA PRO A 37 3.15 12.62 -10.46
C PRO A 37 3.56 13.35 -11.75
N PRO A 38 4.46 14.35 -11.67
CA PRO A 38 4.95 15.04 -12.86
C PRO A 38 5.64 14.06 -13.81
N GLN A 39 5.69 14.40 -15.10
CA GLN A 39 6.21 13.53 -16.17
C GLN A 39 7.61 12.99 -15.88
N ASP A 40 8.46 13.80 -15.23
CA ASP A 40 9.85 13.45 -14.91
C ASP A 40 10.01 12.73 -13.56
N PHE A 41 8.93 12.51 -12.80
CA PHE A 41 9.00 11.92 -11.47
C PHE A 41 9.66 10.53 -11.47
N ALA A 42 9.34 9.72 -12.48
CA ALA A 42 9.91 8.38 -12.61
C ALA A 42 11.43 8.43 -12.83
N GLN A 43 11.89 9.36 -13.67
CA GLN A 43 13.32 9.56 -13.94
C GLN A 43 14.04 10.09 -12.70
N GLN A 44 13.49 11.12 -12.05
CA GLN A 44 14.04 11.67 -10.82
C GLN A 44 14.15 10.62 -9.71
N LYS A 45 13.13 9.77 -9.54
CA LYS A 45 13.16 8.68 -8.56
C LYS A 45 14.16 7.58 -8.92
N SER A 46 14.33 7.30 -10.21
CA SER A 46 15.35 6.36 -10.67
C SER A 46 16.75 6.89 -10.34
N ASP A 47 17.02 8.14 -10.65
CA ASP A 47 18.33 8.77 -10.41
C ASP A 47 18.63 8.93 -8.92
N GLU A 48 17.64 9.32 -8.12
CA GLU A 48 17.74 9.36 -6.65
C GLU A 48 18.13 7.99 -6.09
N THR A 49 17.49 6.92 -6.57
CA THR A 49 17.72 5.56 -6.07
C THR A 49 19.10 5.04 -6.46
N LYS A 50 19.51 5.28 -7.72
CA LYS A 50 20.84 4.88 -8.23
C LYS A 50 21.97 5.61 -7.52
N ASN A 51 21.80 6.92 -7.29
CA ASN A 51 22.91 7.75 -6.81
C ASN A 51 23.02 7.81 -5.29
N ALA A 52 21.92 7.63 -4.55
CA ALA A 52 21.89 7.91 -3.11
C ALA A 52 21.42 6.73 -2.23
N LYS A 53 20.84 5.67 -2.78
CA LYS A 53 20.19 4.61 -1.97
C LYS A 53 20.75 3.21 -2.17
N LEU A 54 21.16 2.88 -3.38
CA LEU A 54 21.69 1.56 -3.69
C LEU A 54 23.21 1.64 -3.82
N GLU A 55 23.91 1.15 -2.79
CA GLU A 55 25.35 0.91 -2.90
C GLU A 55 25.59 -0.41 -3.66
N SER A 56 26.64 -0.49 -4.48
CA SER A 56 26.89 -1.69 -5.30
C SER A 56 27.29 -2.91 -4.46
N ASN A 57 27.64 -2.71 -3.20
CA ASN A 57 28.00 -3.74 -2.24
C ASN A 57 27.77 -3.23 -0.80
N PRO A 58 26.52 -3.17 -0.33
CA PRO A 58 26.22 -2.68 1.01
C PRO A 58 26.86 -3.60 2.05
N ALA A 59 27.46 -3.00 3.09
CA ALA A 59 28.17 -3.76 4.11
C ALA A 59 27.20 -4.64 4.93
N HIS A 60 27.50 -5.94 5.01
CA HIS A 60 26.70 -6.86 5.81
C HIS A 60 27.07 -6.74 7.30
N PRO A 61 26.09 -6.62 8.23
CA PRO A 61 26.38 -6.42 9.66
C PRO A 61 27.23 -7.54 10.27
N LEU A 62 27.07 -8.79 9.82
CA LEU A 62 27.93 -9.89 10.31
C LEU A 62 29.40 -9.74 9.89
N GLY A 63 29.68 -9.12 8.74
CA GLY A 63 31.06 -8.90 8.28
C GLY A 63 31.83 -7.99 9.22
N HIS A 64 31.17 -6.96 9.77
CA HIS A 64 31.76 -6.10 10.80
C HIS A 64 32.02 -6.87 12.10
N ILE A 65 31.06 -7.67 12.55
CA ILE A 65 31.19 -8.47 13.78
C ILE A 65 32.35 -9.47 13.66
N GLU A 66 32.50 -10.13 12.52
CA GLU A 66 33.61 -11.05 12.26
C GLU A 66 34.94 -10.30 12.22
N ALA A 67 35.04 -9.23 11.44
CA ALA A 67 36.25 -8.42 11.37
C ALA A 67 36.68 -7.90 12.76
N GLU A 68 35.74 -7.45 13.59
CA GLU A 68 36.03 -7.01 14.95
C GLU A 68 36.47 -8.14 15.88
N LYS A 69 35.89 -9.34 15.76
CA LYS A 69 36.29 -10.51 16.54
C LYS A 69 37.73 -10.88 16.24
N PHE A 70 38.10 -10.94 14.96
CA PHE A 70 39.44 -11.34 14.54
C PHE A 70 40.50 -10.23 14.67
N ALA A 71 40.08 -8.95 14.65
CA ALA A 71 40.98 -7.82 14.91
C ALA A 71 41.44 -7.74 16.37
N LYS A 72 40.61 -8.17 17.32
CA LYS A 72 40.95 -8.19 18.76
C LYS A 72 41.86 -9.36 19.16
N THR A 73 42.01 -10.36 18.29
CA THR A 73 42.83 -11.55 18.52
C THR A 73 44.19 -11.51 17.81
N LYS A 74 44.54 -10.40 17.17
CA LYS A 74 45.81 -10.19 16.47
C LYS A 74 46.65 -9.19 17.24
#